data_AF-A0AAJ8B4T1-F1
#
_entry.id   AF-A0AAJ8B4T1-F1
#
_cell.length_a   1.000
_cell.length_b   1.000
_cell.length_c   1.000
_cell.angle_alpha   90.00
_cell.angle_beta   90.00
_cell.angle_gamma   90.00
#
_symmetry.space_group_name_H-M   'P 1'
#
loop_
_entity.id
_entity.type
_entity.pdbx_description
1 polymer ?
#
loop_
_entity_poly.entity_id
_entity_poly.type
_entity_poly.pdbx_seq_one_letter_code
_entity_poly.pdbx_strand_id
1 'polypeptide(L)'
;MFLKSVMEDDKMIIVLCITFNIILVSGSSLSDKVQQTPADIYKNPGEKAKINCLHKIDNYYTFLWYKQLKNRQLQFLGYMYKDNGNPEKGLNVSMDGSADKGQTSTLTIEGLSLNDSAVYFCAASSSLSDQVHQIPADIQKKPGGTAKIYCSHSIDSYDRILWYKQLKNKQLQFLGYMLGKDGYPEKGVDVKIEGDANKGQNCTLTIEGLSLSSSAVYFCGSISLHHMLVLMLEEEDII
;
A
#
# COMPACT_ATOMS: atom_id res chain seq x y z
N MET A 1 10.55 15.34 10.15
CA MET A 1 11.57 16.24 9.54
C MET A 1 12.56 15.35 8.82
N PHE A 2 12.91 15.65 7.57
CA PHE A 2 13.65 14.76 6.67
C PHE A 2 15.02 14.38 7.25
N LEU A 3 15.30 13.08 7.35
CA LEU A 3 16.66 12.58 7.51
C LEU A 3 17.19 12.28 6.11
N LYS A 4 18.11 13.14 5.66
CA LYS A 4 19.07 12.80 4.62
C LYS A 4 20.34 12.34 5.35
N SER A 5 20.88 11.20 4.96
CA SER A 5 22.27 10.83 5.21
C SER A 5 22.85 10.32 3.90
N VAL A 6 23.89 11.03 3.46
CA VAL A 6 24.74 10.74 2.30
C VAL A 6 25.91 9.91 2.82
N MET A 7 26.29 8.86 2.09
CA MET A 7 27.52 8.06 2.31
C MET A 7 28.75 8.89 1.90
N GLU A 8 29.98 8.77 2.41
CA GLU A 8 30.60 8.32 3.66
C GLU A 8 32.08 8.73 3.52
N ASP A 9 32.71 9.31 4.57
CA ASP A 9 34.09 9.03 4.98
C ASP A 9 34.50 9.94 6.17
N ASP A 10 35.12 9.30 7.18
CA ASP A 10 35.69 9.82 8.43
C ASP A 10 34.74 10.27 9.58
N LYS A 11 34.22 9.23 10.27
CA LYS A 11 33.79 9.16 11.69
C LYS A 11 33.07 10.38 12.30
N MET A 12 31.74 10.27 12.42
CA MET A 12 31.05 10.60 13.67
C MET A 12 29.84 9.69 13.91
N ILE A 13 29.93 8.93 15.00
CA ILE A 13 28.94 8.02 15.56
C ILE A 13 27.71 8.80 16.05
N ILE A 14 26.50 8.29 15.80
CA ILE A 14 25.31 8.61 16.61
C ILE A 14 24.74 7.30 17.15
N VAL A 15 24.99 7.04 18.43
CA VAL A 15 24.30 6.01 19.24
C VAL A 15 23.07 6.65 19.85
N LEU A 16 21.90 6.05 19.65
CA LEU A 16 20.71 6.28 20.47
C LEU A 16 20.19 4.93 20.98
N CYS A 17 20.64 4.58 22.19
CA CYS A 17 20.06 3.51 22.99
C CYS A 17 18.78 4.04 23.65
N ILE A 18 17.64 3.39 23.38
CA ILE A 18 16.45 3.48 24.24
C ILE A 18 16.14 2.05 24.65
N THR A 19 16.39 1.72 25.92
CA THR A 19 15.93 0.48 26.53
C THR A 19 14.41 0.51 26.60
N PHE A 20 13.73 -0.18 25.68
CA PHE A 20 12.29 -0.35 25.74
C PHE A 20 11.98 -1.67 26.46
N ASN A 21 11.38 -1.57 27.64
CA ASN A 21 10.81 -2.71 28.36
C ASN A 21 9.89 -3.47 27.40
N ILE A 22 10.18 -4.76 27.20
CA ILE A 22 9.33 -5.65 26.42
C ILE A 22 8.01 -5.82 27.17
N ILE A 23 6.98 -5.08 26.77
CA ILE A 23 5.60 -5.45 27.05
C ILE A 23 5.16 -6.31 25.86
N LEU A 24 5.20 -7.64 26.03
CA LEU A 24 4.52 -8.56 25.12
C LEU A 24 3.02 -8.37 25.26
N VAL A 25 2.44 -7.43 24.51
CA VAL A 25 1.00 -7.47 24.23
C VAL A 25 0.83 -8.52 23.16
N SER A 26 0.45 -9.73 23.56
CA SER A 26 -0.01 -10.80 22.67
C SER A 26 -1.40 -10.43 22.12
N GLY A 27 -1.45 -9.39 21.29
CA GLY A 27 -2.56 -9.10 20.41
C GLY A 27 -2.32 -9.86 19.11
N SER A 28 -3.07 -10.94 18.87
CA SER A 28 -2.97 -11.69 17.61
C SER A 28 -3.55 -10.84 16.46
N SER A 29 -2.72 -10.03 15.80
CA SER A 29 -3.10 -9.39 14.54
C SER A 29 -2.99 -10.42 13.41
N LEU A 30 -3.88 -10.41 12.42
CA LEU A 30 -3.66 -11.17 11.18
C LEU A 30 -2.50 -10.60 10.36
N SER A 31 -1.94 -9.44 10.76
CA SER A 31 -0.79 -8.84 10.07
C SER A 31 0.46 -9.69 10.21
N ASP A 32 0.69 -10.33 11.36
CA ASP A 32 1.79 -11.31 11.57
C ASP A 32 1.66 -12.55 10.66
N LYS A 33 0.50 -12.69 9.99
CA LYS A 33 0.20 -13.78 9.09
C LYS A 33 0.47 -13.45 7.64
N VAL A 34 0.95 -12.27 7.25
CA VAL A 34 1.49 -12.01 5.91
C VAL A 34 2.99 -11.78 6.05
N GLN A 35 3.82 -12.32 5.17
CA GLN A 35 5.27 -12.18 5.26
C GLN A 35 5.82 -11.90 3.88
N GLN A 36 6.53 -10.78 3.74
CA GLN A 36 7.20 -10.39 2.50
C GLN A 36 8.72 -10.52 2.68
N THR A 37 9.40 -11.10 1.70
CA THR A 37 10.85 -11.33 1.75
C THR A 37 11.51 -11.08 0.39
N PRO A 38 12.75 -10.56 0.37
CA PRO A 38 13.49 -10.01 1.52
C PRO A 38 12.88 -8.69 2.04
N ALA A 39 13.49 -8.04 3.05
CA ALA A 39 13.01 -6.72 3.52
C ALA A 39 13.54 -5.59 2.61
N ASP A 40 14.77 -5.76 2.12
CA ASP A 40 15.45 -4.83 1.23
C ASP A 40 16.14 -5.60 0.09
N ILE A 41 16.19 -5.01 -1.10
CA ILE A 41 16.89 -5.55 -2.27
C ILE A 41 17.76 -4.45 -2.87
N TYR A 42 19.01 -4.78 -3.21
CA TYR A 42 19.95 -3.93 -3.94
C TYR A 42 20.31 -4.61 -5.26
N LYS A 43 20.08 -3.92 -6.38
CA LYS A 43 20.26 -4.45 -7.74
C LYS A 43 20.76 -3.40 -8.73
N ASN A 44 21.40 -3.83 -9.81
CA ASN A 44 21.80 -2.96 -10.90
C ASN A 44 20.70 -2.85 -11.97
N PRO A 45 20.65 -1.76 -12.74
CA PRO A 45 19.80 -1.65 -13.92
C PRO A 45 19.99 -2.82 -14.89
N GLY A 46 18.91 -3.27 -15.53
CA GLY A 46 18.90 -4.42 -16.44
C GLY A 46 18.79 -5.78 -15.74
N GLU A 47 19.08 -5.90 -14.45
CA GLU A 47 18.87 -7.14 -13.69
C GLU A 47 17.38 -7.44 -13.44
N LYS A 48 17.10 -8.62 -12.86
CA LYS A 48 15.78 -9.00 -12.35
C LYS A 48 15.74 -8.88 -10.83
N ALA A 49 14.62 -8.41 -10.28
CA ALA A 49 14.33 -8.47 -8.85
C ALA A 49 13.18 -9.44 -8.57
N LYS A 50 13.29 -10.23 -7.50
CA LYS A 50 12.25 -11.15 -7.05
C LYS A 50 11.81 -10.81 -5.64
N ILE A 51 10.51 -10.68 -5.45
CA ILE A 51 9.89 -10.33 -4.18
C ILE A 51 8.88 -11.43 -3.84
N ASN A 52 9.08 -12.08 -2.71
CA ASN A 52 8.24 -13.18 -2.26
C ASN A 52 7.24 -12.69 -1.22
N CYS A 53 6.02 -13.20 -1.28
CA CYS A 53 5.00 -12.98 -0.26
C CYS A 53 4.26 -14.27 0.06
N LEU A 54 4.02 -14.54 1.34
CA LEU A 54 3.25 -15.69 1.82
C LEU A 54 2.29 -15.26 2.92
N HIS A 55 1.20 -16.00 3.12
CA HIS A 55 0.29 -15.74 4.23
C HIS A 55 -0.18 -17.00 4.96
N LYS A 56 -0.60 -16.88 6.22
CA LYS A 56 -1.12 -17.97 7.08
C LYS A 56 -2.62 -17.81 7.38
N ILE A 57 -3.34 -17.10 6.52
CA ILE A 57 -4.76 -16.75 6.69
C ILE A 57 -5.63 -17.76 5.93
N ASP A 58 -6.62 -18.35 6.60
CA ASP A 58 -7.55 -19.28 5.98
C ASP A 58 -8.49 -18.58 5.00
N ASN A 59 -8.90 -19.30 3.94
CA ASN A 59 -9.81 -18.83 2.89
C ASN A 59 -9.32 -17.59 2.12
N TYR A 60 -8.02 -17.30 2.17
CA TYR A 60 -7.38 -16.28 1.36
C TYR A 60 -6.75 -16.96 0.16
N TYR A 61 -7.11 -16.48 -1.04
CA TYR A 61 -6.80 -17.10 -2.33
C TYR A 61 -6.29 -16.06 -3.33
N THR A 62 -5.98 -14.85 -2.89
CA THR A 62 -5.56 -13.75 -3.76
C THR A 62 -4.41 -12.98 -3.14
N PHE A 63 -3.36 -12.74 -3.93
CA PHE A 63 -2.37 -11.71 -3.62
C PHE A 63 -2.50 -10.55 -4.59
N LEU A 64 -2.52 -9.33 -4.05
CA LEU A 64 -2.46 -8.09 -4.82
C LEU A 64 -1.06 -7.51 -4.68
N TRP A 65 -0.46 -7.08 -5.80
CA TRP A 65 0.88 -6.48 -5.81
C TRP A 65 0.82 -5.00 -6.18
N TYR A 66 1.55 -4.18 -5.43
CA TYR A 66 1.61 -2.74 -5.63
C TYR A 66 3.05 -2.23 -5.58
N LYS A 67 3.31 -1.17 -6.34
CA LYS A 67 4.52 -0.34 -6.29
C LYS A 67 4.17 1.03 -5.75
N GLN A 68 4.92 1.52 -4.78
CA GLN A 68 4.81 2.90 -4.32
C GLN A 68 5.64 3.82 -5.21
N LEU A 69 4.97 4.75 -5.86
CA LEU A 69 5.63 5.80 -6.63
C LEU A 69 6.25 6.84 -5.68
N LYS A 70 7.19 7.65 -6.19
CA LYS A 70 7.88 8.71 -5.42
C LYS A 70 6.91 9.70 -4.74
N ASN A 71 5.72 9.87 -5.30
CA ASN A 71 4.64 10.72 -4.76
C ASN A 71 3.71 9.96 -3.79
N ARG A 72 4.12 8.80 -3.27
CA ARG A 72 3.38 7.92 -2.34
C ARG A 72 2.12 7.25 -2.92
N GLN A 73 1.86 7.43 -4.21
CA GLN A 73 0.76 6.73 -4.89
C GLN A 73 1.08 5.24 -5.05
N LEU A 74 0.07 4.39 -4.89
CA LEU A 74 0.20 2.97 -5.23
C LEU A 74 -0.18 2.75 -6.69
N GLN A 75 0.78 2.26 -7.46
CA GLN A 75 0.54 1.68 -8.76
C GLN A 75 0.22 0.20 -8.57
N PHE A 76 -0.95 -0.23 -9.05
CA PHE A 76 -1.30 -1.65 -9.09
C PHE A 76 -0.47 -2.35 -10.16
N LEU A 77 0.17 -3.46 -9.79
CA LEU A 77 1.02 -4.25 -10.68
C LEU A 77 0.32 -5.49 -11.23
N GLY A 78 -0.76 -5.92 -10.57
CA GLY A 78 -1.52 -7.12 -10.90
C GLY A 78 -1.83 -7.96 -9.66
N TYR A 79 -2.39 -9.15 -9.89
CA TYR A 79 -2.77 -10.06 -8.82
C TYR A 79 -2.50 -11.52 -9.15
N MET A 80 -2.27 -12.32 -8.11
CA MET A 80 -2.25 -13.79 -8.17
C MET A 80 -3.59 -14.29 -7.60
N TYR A 81 -4.34 -15.10 -8.35
CA TYR A 81 -5.52 -15.80 -7.83
C TYR A 81 -5.25 -17.30 -7.82
N LYS A 82 -5.24 -17.91 -6.64
CA LYS A 82 -4.68 -19.25 -6.42
C LYS A 82 -3.29 -19.34 -7.05
N ASP A 83 -3.10 -20.16 -8.06
CA ASP A 83 -1.88 -20.40 -8.82
C ASP A 83 -1.83 -19.66 -10.17
N ASN A 84 -2.77 -18.75 -10.42
CA ASN A 84 -2.87 -18.00 -11.67
C ASN A 84 -2.43 -16.53 -11.51
N GLY A 85 -1.30 -16.18 -12.11
CA GLY A 85 -0.74 -14.82 -12.12
C GLY A 85 -1.36 -13.94 -13.21
N ASN A 86 -1.81 -12.74 -12.83
CA ASN A 86 -2.48 -11.77 -13.70
C ASN A 86 -1.77 -10.40 -13.58
N PRO A 87 -0.60 -10.21 -14.22
CA PRO A 87 0.09 -8.93 -14.25
C PRO A 87 -0.68 -7.90 -15.09
N GLU A 88 -0.60 -6.62 -14.70
CA GLU A 88 -1.17 -5.52 -15.47
C GLU A 88 -0.45 -5.36 -16.83
N LYS A 89 -1.22 -5.10 -17.89
CA LYS A 89 -0.67 -5.00 -19.24
C LYS A 89 0.26 -3.81 -19.39
N GLY A 90 1.39 -4.02 -20.06
CA GLY A 90 2.38 -2.97 -20.34
C GLY A 90 3.34 -2.69 -19.18
N LEU A 91 3.29 -3.49 -18.11
CA LEU A 91 4.29 -3.48 -17.04
C LEU A 91 5.29 -4.62 -17.25
N ASN A 92 6.54 -4.39 -16.84
CA ASN A 92 7.64 -5.35 -16.89
C ASN A 92 7.64 -6.28 -15.67
N VAL A 93 6.50 -6.89 -15.36
CA VAL A 93 6.36 -7.77 -14.19
C VAL A 93 5.74 -9.11 -14.55
N SER A 94 6.17 -10.16 -13.87
CA SER A 94 5.54 -11.48 -13.88
C SER A 94 5.24 -11.95 -12.45
N MET A 95 4.30 -12.88 -12.33
CA MET A 95 3.85 -13.40 -11.05
C MET A 95 3.77 -14.92 -11.10
N ASP A 96 4.45 -15.58 -10.17
CA ASP A 96 4.50 -17.04 -10.06
C ASP A 96 4.16 -17.51 -8.63
N GLY A 97 3.92 -18.81 -8.47
CA GLY A 97 3.64 -19.43 -7.17
C GLY A 97 2.15 -19.59 -6.87
N SER A 98 1.76 -19.49 -5.60
CA SER A 98 0.35 -19.61 -5.19
C SER A 98 -0.02 -18.62 -4.08
N ALA A 99 -1.25 -18.14 -4.14
CA ALA A 99 -1.91 -17.31 -3.14
C ALA A 99 -2.72 -18.11 -2.11
N ASP A 100 -2.56 -19.44 -2.07
CA ASP A 100 -3.15 -20.27 -1.02
C ASP A 100 -2.39 -20.13 0.30
N LYS A 101 -3.09 -20.39 1.41
CA LYS A 101 -2.51 -20.40 2.75
C LYS A 101 -1.23 -21.24 2.82
N GLY A 102 -0.15 -20.63 3.31
CA GLY A 102 1.15 -21.25 3.50
C GLY A 102 1.97 -21.38 2.21
N GLN A 103 1.42 -20.98 1.07
CA GLN A 103 2.15 -20.93 -0.20
C GLN A 103 2.77 -19.55 -0.41
N THR A 104 3.79 -19.52 -1.27
CA THR A 104 4.52 -18.29 -1.62
C THR A 104 4.10 -17.85 -3.03
N SER A 105 3.75 -16.58 -3.16
CA SER A 105 3.65 -15.87 -4.43
C SER A 105 4.90 -15.03 -4.64
N THR A 106 5.44 -15.04 -5.85
CA THR A 106 6.64 -14.30 -6.23
C THR A 106 6.28 -13.26 -7.28
N LEU A 107 6.54 -11.99 -7.00
CA LEU A 107 6.58 -10.92 -7.99
C LEU A 107 8.00 -10.84 -8.56
N THR A 108 8.14 -10.99 -9.88
CA THR A 108 9.40 -10.74 -10.58
C THR A 108 9.29 -9.44 -11.37
N ILE A 109 10.23 -8.53 -11.18
CA ILE A 109 10.39 -7.32 -11.98
C ILE A 109 11.51 -7.58 -12.98
N GLU A 110 11.20 -7.43 -14.26
CA GLU A 110 12.05 -7.79 -15.39
C GLU A 110 12.77 -6.56 -15.94
N GLY A 111 14.09 -6.66 -16.16
CA GLY A 111 14.86 -5.57 -16.78
C GLY A 111 14.76 -4.25 -16.02
N LEU A 112 15.28 -4.24 -14.79
CA LEU A 112 15.16 -3.11 -13.86
C LEU A 112 15.62 -1.79 -14.48
N SER A 113 14.87 -0.72 -14.23
CA SER A 113 15.24 0.66 -14.55
C SER A 113 15.30 1.48 -13.27
N LEU A 114 15.96 2.64 -13.29
CA LEU A 114 16.00 3.55 -12.12
C LEU A 114 14.60 3.93 -11.59
N ASN A 115 13.57 3.88 -12.44
CA ASN A 115 12.19 4.13 -12.04
C ASN A 115 11.58 2.99 -11.21
N ASP A 116 12.22 1.82 -11.15
CA ASP A 116 11.83 0.64 -10.38
C ASP A 116 12.38 0.64 -8.96
N SER A 117 13.28 1.57 -8.61
CA SER A 117 13.59 1.81 -7.20
C SER A 117 12.39 2.44 -6.50
N ALA A 118 11.78 1.64 -5.61
CA ALA A 118 10.51 1.94 -4.97
C ALA A 118 10.27 0.97 -3.81
N VAL A 119 9.20 1.26 -3.06
CA VAL A 119 8.65 0.34 -2.08
C VAL A 119 7.61 -0.55 -2.75
N TYR A 120 7.65 -1.84 -2.48
CA TYR A 120 6.70 -2.82 -3.03
C TYR A 120 5.89 -3.47 -1.91
N PHE A 121 4.61 -3.70 -2.19
CA PHE A 121 3.67 -4.29 -1.24
C PHE A 121 2.95 -5.48 -1.85
N CYS A 122 2.81 -6.54 -1.06
CA CYS A 122 1.81 -7.57 -1.26
C CYS A 122 0.66 -7.40 -0.26
N ALA A 123 -0.54 -7.78 -0.67
CA ALA A 123 -1.69 -7.91 0.22
C ALA A 123 -2.44 -9.21 -0.07
N ALA A 124 -2.61 -10.05 0.95
CA ALA A 124 -3.42 -11.26 0.86
C ALA A 124 -4.92 -10.92 0.98
N SER A 125 -5.78 -11.60 0.23
CA SER A 125 -7.23 -11.37 0.21
C SER A 125 -8.02 -12.67 -0.03
N SER A 126 -9.23 -12.74 0.52
CA SER A 126 -10.19 -13.84 0.37
C SER A 126 -10.94 -13.89 -0.97
N SER A 127 -10.46 -13.13 -1.96
CA SER A 127 -11.08 -12.99 -3.29
C SER A 127 -12.46 -12.30 -3.32
N LEU A 128 -12.86 -11.54 -2.30
CA LEU A 128 -14.13 -10.80 -2.34
C LEU A 128 -13.95 -9.36 -1.84
N SER A 129 -14.25 -8.42 -2.75
CA SER A 129 -14.57 -7.03 -2.48
C SER A 129 -15.67 -6.84 -1.42
N ASP A 130 -16.31 -7.92 -0.95
CA ASP A 130 -17.50 -7.93 -0.09
C ASP A 130 -17.22 -7.54 1.37
N GLN A 131 -15.95 -7.47 1.77
CA GLN A 131 -15.58 -7.10 3.14
C GLN A 131 -15.24 -5.61 3.30
N VAL A 132 -15.16 -4.85 2.21
CA VAL A 132 -15.00 -3.39 2.23
C VAL A 132 -16.26 -2.77 1.67
N HIS A 133 -16.89 -1.91 2.46
CA HIS A 133 -18.13 -1.26 2.09
C HIS A 133 -17.91 0.24 1.97
N GLN A 134 -18.22 0.79 0.80
CA GLN A 134 -18.13 2.22 0.53
C GLN A 134 -19.50 2.78 0.14
N ILE A 135 -19.89 3.89 0.77
CA ILE A 135 -21.15 4.58 0.48
C ILE A 135 -20.99 6.09 0.48
N PRO A 136 -21.85 6.83 -0.23
CA PRO A 136 -22.76 6.32 -1.26
C PRO A 136 -22.01 5.91 -2.54
N ALA A 137 -22.66 5.11 -3.40
CA ALA A 137 -22.07 4.67 -4.67
C ALA A 137 -21.94 5.79 -5.71
N ASP A 138 -22.83 6.79 -5.65
CA ASP A 138 -22.81 7.98 -6.51
C ASP A 138 -23.16 9.23 -5.67
N ILE A 139 -22.53 10.36 -6.00
CA ILE A 139 -22.77 11.66 -5.37
C ILE A 139 -22.90 12.72 -6.47
N GLN A 140 -24.07 13.35 -6.55
CA GLN A 140 -24.29 14.51 -7.39
C GLN A 140 -24.44 15.76 -6.52
N LYS A 141 -23.52 16.71 -6.67
CA LYS A 141 -23.50 17.98 -5.94
C LYS A 141 -23.14 19.13 -6.89
N LYS A 142 -23.61 20.33 -6.55
CA LYS A 142 -23.23 21.56 -7.25
C LYS A 142 -21.80 21.98 -6.85
N PRO A 143 -21.07 22.71 -7.72
CA PRO A 143 -19.80 23.33 -7.36
C PRO A 143 -19.92 24.18 -6.09
N GLY A 144 -18.85 24.21 -5.28
CA GLY A 144 -18.79 24.85 -3.97
C GLY A 144 -19.42 24.04 -2.83
N GLY A 145 -20.12 22.94 -3.12
CA GLY A 145 -20.70 22.07 -2.10
C GLY A 145 -19.67 21.20 -1.37
N THR A 146 -20.18 20.36 -0.46
CA THR A 146 -19.39 19.36 0.29
C THR A 146 -19.88 17.95 -0.05
N ALA A 147 -18.94 17.04 -0.28
CA ALA A 147 -19.19 15.60 -0.42
C ALA A 147 -18.57 14.84 0.76
N LYS A 148 -19.29 13.83 1.25
CA LYS A 148 -18.80 12.88 2.26
C LYS A 148 -18.94 11.46 1.71
N ILE A 149 -17.85 10.71 1.78
CA ILE A 149 -17.78 9.32 1.36
C ILE A 149 -17.34 8.52 2.58
N TYR A 150 -18.05 7.44 2.87
CA TYR A 150 -17.83 6.58 4.03
C TYR A 150 -17.25 5.25 3.55
N CYS A 151 -16.31 4.72 4.30
CA CYS A 151 -15.73 3.40 4.10
C CYS A 151 -15.67 2.64 5.41
N SER A 152 -16.06 1.38 5.39
CA SER A 152 -15.93 0.45 6.52
C SER A 152 -15.51 -0.93 6.02
N HIS A 153 -15.09 -1.78 6.95
CA HIS A 153 -14.81 -3.18 6.64
C HIS A 153 -15.18 -4.13 7.78
N SER A 154 -15.34 -5.42 7.46
CA SER A 154 -15.65 -6.48 8.43
C SER A 154 -14.42 -7.28 8.91
N ILE A 155 -13.22 -6.86 8.52
CA ILE A 155 -11.94 -7.56 8.77
C ILE A 155 -11.37 -7.21 10.17
N ASP A 156 -11.20 -8.19 11.06
CA ASP A 156 -10.81 -7.99 12.48
C ASP A 156 -9.44 -7.35 12.70
N SER A 157 -8.47 -7.63 11.83
CA SER A 157 -7.08 -7.22 12.00
C SER A 157 -6.70 -5.90 11.36
N TYR A 158 -7.59 -5.33 10.55
CA TYR A 158 -7.27 -4.13 9.79
C TYR A 158 -7.56 -2.92 10.65
N ASP A 159 -6.56 -2.06 10.73
CA ASP A 159 -6.54 -0.83 11.51
C ASP A 159 -6.29 0.38 10.61
N ARG A 160 -6.20 0.19 9.29
CA ARG A 160 -5.95 1.26 8.32
C ARG A 160 -6.94 1.25 7.18
N ILE A 161 -7.46 2.43 6.85
CA ILE A 161 -8.24 2.69 5.64
C ILE A 161 -7.53 3.76 4.83
N LEU A 162 -7.18 3.44 3.60
CA LEU A 162 -6.51 4.31 2.64
C LEU A 162 -7.52 4.86 1.65
N TRP A 163 -7.39 6.14 1.29
CA TRP A 163 -8.25 6.80 0.32
C TRP A 163 -7.50 7.17 -0.94
N TYR A 164 -8.13 6.89 -2.09
CA TYR A 164 -7.60 7.17 -3.40
C TYR A 164 -8.63 7.88 -4.28
N LYS A 165 -8.13 8.69 -5.20
CA LYS A 165 -8.90 9.29 -6.29
C LYS A 165 -8.38 8.78 -7.63
N GLN A 166 -9.26 8.29 -8.49
CA GLN A 166 -8.90 7.94 -9.85
C GLN A 166 -8.77 9.19 -10.72
N LEU A 167 -7.60 9.40 -11.29
CA LEU A 167 -7.37 10.44 -12.28
C LEU A 167 -7.89 10.00 -13.66
N LYS A 168 -8.05 10.96 -14.58
CA LYS A 168 -8.56 10.69 -15.94
C LYS A 168 -7.72 9.65 -16.71
N ASN A 169 -6.43 9.57 -16.42
CA ASN A 169 -5.49 8.61 -16.99
C ASN A 169 -5.46 7.25 -16.25
N LYS A 170 -6.47 6.95 -15.42
CA LYS A 170 -6.61 5.73 -14.62
C LYS A 170 -5.59 5.54 -13.48
N GLN A 171 -4.66 6.47 -13.28
CA GLN A 171 -3.78 6.46 -12.12
C GLN A 171 -4.54 6.76 -10.83
N LEU A 172 -4.09 6.18 -9.72
CA LEU A 172 -4.66 6.42 -8.39
C LEU A 172 -3.84 7.47 -7.65
N GLN A 173 -4.46 8.62 -7.40
CA GLN A 173 -3.92 9.64 -6.51
C GLN A 173 -4.22 9.27 -5.07
N PHE A 174 -3.18 9.10 -4.26
CA PHE A 174 -3.31 8.90 -2.82
C PHE A 174 -3.75 10.21 -2.16
N LEU A 175 -4.81 10.13 -1.36
CA LEU A 175 -5.38 11.27 -0.64
C LEU A 175 -4.99 11.29 0.83
N GLY A 176 -4.53 10.15 1.36
CA GLY A 176 -4.21 9.97 2.77
C GLY A 176 -4.83 8.69 3.31
N TYR A 177 -4.67 8.50 4.62
CA TYR A 177 -5.14 7.31 5.31
C TYR A 177 -5.64 7.64 6.71
N MET A 178 -6.46 6.76 7.24
CA MET A 178 -6.80 6.69 8.66
C MET A 178 -6.07 5.50 9.28
N LEU A 179 -5.49 5.69 10.46
CA LEU A 179 -4.86 4.63 11.27
C LEU A 179 -5.53 4.65 12.64
N GLY A 180 -6.24 3.58 12.99
CA GLY A 180 -7.12 3.56 14.16
C GLY A 180 -8.10 4.73 14.07
N LYS A 181 -7.93 5.74 14.95
CA LYS A 181 -8.77 6.95 15.01
C LYS A 181 -8.08 8.21 14.49
N ASP A 182 -6.84 8.08 14.03
CA ASP A 182 -6.03 9.21 13.61
C ASP A 182 -6.06 9.34 12.07
N GLY A 183 -6.46 10.52 11.58
CA GLY A 183 -6.51 10.85 10.16
C GLY A 183 -5.25 11.56 9.68
N TYR A 184 -4.69 11.08 8.57
CA TYR A 184 -3.47 11.59 7.95
C TYR A 184 -3.74 11.92 6.47
N PRO A 185 -4.37 13.07 6.17
CA PRO A 185 -4.48 13.56 4.79
C PRO A 185 -3.08 13.89 4.23
N GLU A 186 -2.87 13.60 2.95
CA GLU A 186 -1.59 13.91 2.28
C GLU A 186 -1.42 15.43 2.12
N LYS A 187 -0.18 15.92 2.07
CA LYS A 187 0.06 17.36 1.93
C LYS A 187 -0.36 17.83 0.54
N GLY A 188 -1.10 18.95 0.48
CA GLY A 188 -1.51 19.56 -0.78
C GLY A 188 -2.73 18.92 -1.44
N VAL A 189 -3.42 17.99 -0.77
CA VAL A 189 -4.78 17.57 -1.13
C VAL A 189 -5.78 18.21 -0.17
N ASP A 190 -6.85 18.78 -0.73
CA ASP A 190 -7.89 19.47 0.04
C ASP A 190 -8.99 18.48 0.45
N VAL A 191 -8.66 17.63 1.43
CA VAL A 191 -9.56 16.61 1.98
C VAL A 191 -9.43 16.53 3.49
N LYS A 192 -10.52 16.14 4.16
CA LYS A 192 -10.51 15.75 5.57
C LYS A 192 -10.76 14.26 5.68
N ILE A 193 -10.00 13.57 6.53
CA ILE A 193 -10.15 12.14 6.82
C ILE A 193 -10.41 12.02 8.31
N GLU A 194 -11.59 11.55 8.68
CA GLU A 194 -12.07 11.48 10.07
C GLU A 194 -12.80 10.14 10.32
N GLY A 195 -12.95 9.74 11.58
CA GLY A 195 -13.67 8.52 11.96
C GLY A 195 -12.77 7.47 12.59
N ASP A 196 -12.99 6.21 12.23
CA ASP A 196 -12.24 5.08 12.77
C ASP A 196 -12.06 3.99 11.68
N ALA A 197 -10.83 3.51 11.52
CA ALA A 197 -10.42 2.50 10.54
C ALA A 197 -10.44 1.06 11.08
N ASN A 198 -10.92 0.82 12.30
CA ASN A 198 -11.09 -0.53 12.85
C ASN A 198 -12.35 -1.22 12.31
N LYS A 199 -12.41 -2.54 12.49
CA LYS A 199 -13.54 -3.38 12.07
C LYS A 199 -14.90 -2.80 12.47
N GLY A 200 -15.81 -2.74 11.49
CA GLY A 200 -17.18 -2.30 11.65
C GLY A 200 -17.34 -0.80 11.88
N GLN A 201 -16.25 -0.04 11.92
CA GLN A 201 -16.28 1.42 12.05
C GLN A 201 -16.24 2.10 10.69
N ASN A 202 -16.71 3.35 10.65
CA ASN A 202 -16.71 4.17 9.45
C ASN A 202 -15.55 5.17 9.48
N CYS A 203 -14.70 5.09 8.47
CA CYS A 203 -13.79 6.15 8.07
C CYS A 203 -14.48 7.02 7.03
N THR A 204 -14.38 8.33 7.17
CA THR A 204 -15.07 9.32 6.33
C THR A 204 -14.04 10.19 5.59
N LEU A 205 -14.14 10.22 4.27
CA LEU A 205 -13.47 11.19 3.41
C LEU A 205 -14.43 12.35 3.12
N THR A 206 -14.04 13.56 3.52
CA THR A 206 -14.79 14.79 3.24
C THR A 206 -14.03 15.65 2.24
N ILE A 207 -14.70 16.08 1.18
CA ILE A 207 -14.20 17.03 0.18
C ILE A 207 -15.09 18.27 0.25
N GLU A 208 -14.53 19.40 0.68
CA GLU A 208 -15.20 20.69 0.73
C GLU A 208 -14.89 21.50 -0.54
N GLY A 209 -15.70 22.52 -0.85
CA GLY A 209 -15.42 23.42 -1.98
C GLY A 209 -15.35 22.69 -3.33
N LEU A 210 -16.27 21.76 -3.60
CA LEU A 210 -16.24 20.92 -4.80
C LEU A 210 -16.08 21.74 -6.09
N SER A 211 -15.18 21.28 -6.97
CA SER A 211 -14.98 21.88 -8.30
C SER A 211 -15.10 20.82 -9.39
N LEU A 212 -15.00 21.21 -10.66
CA LEU A 212 -15.00 20.26 -11.77
C LEU A 212 -13.86 19.23 -11.68
N SER A 213 -12.73 19.61 -11.07
CA SER A 213 -11.61 18.67 -10.87
C SER A 213 -11.91 17.64 -9.78
N SER A 214 -12.89 17.88 -8.91
CA SER A 214 -13.35 16.94 -7.87
C SER A 214 -14.15 15.77 -8.46
N SER A 215 -14.67 15.88 -9.69
CA SER A 215 -15.39 14.80 -10.36
C SER A 215 -14.45 13.66 -10.75
N ALA A 216 -14.56 12.54 -10.04
CA ALA A 216 -13.72 11.36 -10.20
C ALA A 216 -14.37 10.16 -9.49
N VAL A 217 -13.83 8.96 -9.74
CA VAL A 217 -14.10 7.80 -8.89
C VAL A 217 -13.17 7.86 -7.69
N TYR A 218 -13.71 7.63 -6.50
CA TYR A 218 -12.95 7.55 -5.25
C TYR A 218 -13.02 6.14 -4.71
N PHE A 219 -11.90 5.64 -4.22
CA PHE A 219 -11.78 4.30 -3.67
C PHE A 219 -11.27 4.37 -2.25
N CYS A 220 -11.79 3.49 -1.40
CA CYS A 220 -11.10 3.13 -0.17
C CYS A 220 -10.51 1.71 -0.26
N GLY A 221 -9.43 1.48 0.49
CA GLY A 221 -8.88 0.15 0.71
C GLY A 221 -8.52 -0.03 2.17
N SER A 222 -8.88 -1.16 2.76
CA SER A 222 -8.49 -1.49 4.13
C SER A 222 -7.30 -2.46 4.13
N ILE A 223 -6.38 -2.27 5.07
CA ILE A 223 -5.16 -3.08 5.21
C ILE A 223 -4.65 -3.01 6.66
N SER A 224 -3.77 -3.93 7.03
CA SER A 224 -2.83 -3.74 8.15
C SER A 224 -1.41 -3.67 7.58
N LEU A 225 -0.70 -2.56 7.80
CA LEU A 225 0.63 -2.34 7.24
C LEU A 225 1.71 -2.81 8.23
N HIS A 226 2.12 -4.07 8.14
CA HIS A 226 3.36 -4.53 8.82
C HIS A 226 4.40 -5.17 7.90
N HIS A 227 4.13 -5.33 6.59
CA HIS A 227 5.10 -5.95 5.67
C HIS A 227 5.28 -5.12 4.40
N MET A 228 6.35 -4.32 4.42
CA MET A 228 6.79 -3.43 3.35
C MET A 228 8.19 -3.89 2.91
N LEU A 229 8.46 -3.96 1.60
CA LEU A 229 9.80 -4.24 1.06
C LEU A 229 10.30 -3.00 0.33
N VAL A 230 11.58 -2.66 0.51
CA VAL A 230 12.24 -1.57 -0.20
C VAL A 230 13.17 -2.13 -1.28
N LEU A 231 12.98 -1.74 -2.53
CA LEU A 231 13.90 -2.05 -3.63
C LEU A 231 14.73 -0.80 -3.95
N MET A 232 16.05 -0.93 -3.76
CA MET A 232 17.05 0.08 -4.09
C MET A 232 17.86 -0.38 -5.30
N LEU A 233 18.20 0.56 -6.18
CA LEU A 233 19.06 0.28 -7.33
C LEU A 233 20.36 1.08 -7.21
N GLU A 234 21.48 0.41 -7.46
CA GLU A 234 22.82 1.02 -7.47
C GLU A 234 23.13 1.55 -8.88
N GLU A 235 23.75 2.73 -8.99
CA GLU A 235 24.29 3.22 -10.27
C GLU A 235 25.63 2.53 -10.54
N GLU A 236 25.90 2.15 -11.79
CA GLU A 236 27.26 1.74 -12.17
C GLU A 236 28.20 2.95 -12.06
N ASP A 237 29.25 2.85 -11.24
CA ASP A 237 30.40 3.73 -11.33
C ASP A 237 31.05 3.55 -12.71
N ILE A 238 30.79 4.48 -13.62
CA ILE A 238 31.57 4.61 -14.85
C ILE A 238 32.95 5.12 -14.42
N ILE A 239 33.92 4.21 -14.39
CA ILE A 239 35.36 4.51 -14.24
C ILE A 239 35.85 5.40 -15.39
#